data_AF-A0A417YRV2-F1
#
_entry.id   AF-A0A417YRV2-F1
#
_cell.length_a   1.000
_cell.length_b   1.000
_cell.length_c   1.000
_cell.angle_alpha   90.00
_cell.angle_beta   90.00
_cell.angle_gamma   90.00
#
_symmetry.space_group_name_H-M   'P 1'
#
loop_
_entity.id
_entity.type
_entity.pdbx_description
1 polymer ?
#
loop_
_entity_poly.entity_id
_entity_poly.type
_entity_poly.pdbx_seq_one_letter_code
_entity_poly.pdbx_strand_id
1 'polypeptide(L)'
;MYLARKYDLDWQRVLATFAVFLYHILMFFNPWPWHVKNSETDSQMIVVSSLPIGIWIMPLFFIISGMTASISLQKRTKKHYVRERLSRLGIPLLFGVIILTPPQVYLEWISHGQFTGSFLEFLEGYLNGPYLEIGGKGNFAFFGLHLWYLFVLLLLSFLKWDNRLKLYSNPRLWYSLCSR
;
A
#
# COMPACT_ATOMS: atom_id res chain seq x y z
N MET A 1 -3.33 -33.03 3.18
CA MET A 1 -3.93 -32.31 2.02
C MET A 1 -3.07 -31.09 1.70
N TYR A 2 -2.13 -31.23 0.77
CA TYR A 2 -1.28 -30.11 0.34
C TYR A 2 -2.15 -29.13 -0.45
N LEU A 3 -2.55 -28.01 0.17
CA LEU A 3 -3.16 -26.90 -0.56
C LEU A 3 -2.10 -26.35 -1.54
N ALA A 4 -2.23 -26.72 -2.82
CA ALA A 4 -1.42 -26.26 -3.93
C ALA A 4 -1.41 -24.73 -4.01
N ARG A 5 -0.33 -24.17 -4.58
CA ARG A 5 -0.20 -22.73 -4.79
C ARG A 5 -1.38 -22.21 -5.61
N LYS A 6 -2.05 -21.16 -5.13
CA LYS A 6 -3.20 -20.54 -5.79
C LYS A 6 -2.73 -19.49 -6.78
N TYR A 7 -2.44 -19.93 -8.02
CA TYR A 7 -1.99 -19.05 -9.10
C TYR A 7 -2.98 -17.92 -9.41
N ASP A 8 -4.28 -18.16 -9.22
CA ASP A 8 -5.32 -17.16 -9.44
C ASP A 8 -5.13 -15.92 -8.55
N LEU A 9 -4.80 -16.13 -7.27
CA LEU A 9 -4.55 -15.05 -6.31
C LEU A 9 -3.24 -14.30 -6.63
N ASP A 10 -2.24 -15.00 -7.15
CA ASP A 10 -0.98 -14.38 -7.55
C ASP A 10 -1.19 -13.46 -8.76
N TRP A 11 -1.93 -13.93 -9.79
CA TRP A 11 -2.27 -13.13 -10.97
C TRP A 11 -3.13 -11.91 -10.63
N GLN A 12 -4.12 -12.06 -9.76
CA GLN A 12 -4.93 -10.92 -9.29
C GLN A 12 -4.06 -9.83 -8.67
N ARG A 13 -3.01 -10.20 -7.90
CA ARG A 13 -2.08 -9.23 -7.30
C ARG A 13 -1.22 -8.55 -8.36
N VAL A 14 -0.74 -9.28 -9.35
CA VAL A 14 0.05 -8.73 -10.45
C VAL A 14 -0.79 -7.71 -11.23
N LEU A 15 -2.01 -8.08 -11.62
CA LEU A 15 -2.93 -7.20 -12.33
C LEU A 15 -3.32 -5.97 -11.49
N ALA A 16 -3.61 -6.16 -10.20
CA ALA A 16 -3.91 -5.05 -9.30
C ALA A 16 -2.70 -4.10 -9.14
N THR A 17 -1.49 -4.64 -9.06
CA THR A 17 -0.26 -3.82 -8.95
C THR A 17 -0.01 -3.05 -10.24
N PHE A 18 -0.25 -3.67 -11.40
CA PHE A 18 -0.15 -2.98 -12.68
C PHE A 18 -1.20 -1.87 -12.82
N ALA A 19 -2.45 -2.14 -12.42
CA ALA A 19 -3.52 -1.15 -12.43
C ALA A 19 -3.21 0.04 -11.51
N VAL A 20 -2.69 -0.21 -10.30
CA VAL A 20 -2.31 0.87 -9.40
C VAL A 20 -1.15 1.68 -9.97
N PHE A 21 -0.19 1.04 -10.63
CA PHE A 21 0.92 1.73 -11.29
C PHE A 21 0.40 2.69 -12.38
N LEU A 22 -0.52 2.23 -13.24
CA LEU A 22 -1.18 3.09 -14.23
C LEU A 22 -1.96 4.23 -13.58
N TYR A 23 -2.67 3.96 -12.47
CA TYR A 23 -3.38 5.01 -11.74
C TYR A 23 -2.44 6.13 -11.27
N HIS A 24 -1.26 5.80 -10.73
CA HIS A 24 -0.30 6.82 -10.30
C HIS A 24 0.23 7.66 -11.48
N ILE A 25 0.34 7.08 -12.68
CA ILE A 25 0.68 7.83 -13.89
C ILE A 25 -0.45 8.79 -14.26
N LEU A 26 -1.70 8.31 -14.24
CA LEU A 26 -2.87 9.16 -14.55
C LEU A 26 -3.04 10.30 -13.53
N MET A 27 -2.69 10.08 -12.26
CA MET A 27 -2.70 11.12 -11.21
C MET A 27 -1.78 12.31 -11.52
N PHE A 28 -0.76 12.13 -12.36
CA PHE A 28 0.09 13.23 -12.81
C PHE A 28 -0.66 14.24 -13.70
N PHE A 29 -1.63 13.76 -14.47
CA PHE A 29 -2.32 14.50 -15.53
C PHE A 29 -3.79 14.84 -15.23
N ASN A 30 -4.34 14.38 -14.11
CA ASN A 30 -5.70 14.75 -13.71
C ASN A 30 -5.70 16.08 -12.94
N PRO A 31 -6.86 16.65 -12.54
CA PRO A 31 -6.90 17.92 -11.82
C PRO A 31 -6.83 17.78 -10.27
N TRP A 32 -6.78 16.56 -9.72
CA TRP A 32 -6.76 16.39 -8.26
C TRP A 32 -5.39 16.68 -7.62
N PRO A 33 -5.37 17.08 -6.33
CA PRO A 33 -4.12 17.29 -5.60
C PRO A 33 -3.23 16.04 -5.63
N TRP A 34 -1.96 16.23 -5.97
CA TRP A 34 -0.95 15.17 -6.05
C TRP A 34 0.44 15.75 -5.80
N HIS A 35 1.44 14.88 -5.63
CA HIS A 35 2.82 15.28 -5.33
C HIS A 35 3.45 16.16 -6.40
N VAL A 36 3.28 15.79 -7.66
CA VAL A 36 3.82 16.53 -8.82
C VAL A 36 2.76 16.47 -9.92
N LYS A 37 2.59 17.59 -10.62
CA LYS A 37 1.58 17.78 -11.65
C LYS A 37 2.20 18.25 -12.95
N ASN A 38 1.58 17.87 -14.07
CA ASN A 38 1.83 18.52 -15.35
C ASN A 38 1.24 19.94 -15.38
N SER A 39 1.69 20.79 -16.30
CA SER A 39 1.07 22.09 -16.56
C SER A 39 -0.33 21.97 -17.18
N GLU A 40 -0.58 20.90 -17.92
CA GLU A 40 -1.89 20.60 -18.51
C GLU A 40 -2.53 19.41 -17.78
N THR A 41 -3.66 19.66 -17.11
CA THR A 41 -4.31 18.70 -16.19
C THR A 41 -5.80 18.46 -16.47
N ASP A 42 -6.36 19.05 -17.54
CA ASP A 42 -7.81 19.08 -17.77
C ASP A 42 -8.28 18.14 -18.89
N SER A 43 -7.81 16.88 -18.85
CA SER A 43 -8.32 15.84 -19.75
C SER A 43 -9.45 15.06 -19.09
N GLN A 44 -10.68 15.26 -19.56
CA GLN A 44 -11.84 14.50 -19.10
C GLN A 44 -11.64 12.98 -19.20
N MET A 45 -10.93 12.51 -20.24
CA MET A 45 -10.60 11.10 -20.43
C MET A 45 -9.73 10.54 -19.29
N ILE A 46 -8.78 11.34 -18.79
CA ILE A 46 -7.88 10.95 -17.68
C ILE A 46 -8.65 10.90 -16.36
N VAL A 47 -9.55 11.85 -16.13
CA VAL A 47 -10.42 11.85 -14.94
C VAL A 47 -11.30 10.60 -14.93
N VAL A 48 -12.01 10.34 -16.03
CA VAL A 48 -12.94 9.20 -16.12
C VAL A 48 -12.21 7.85 -15.98
N SER A 49 -11.01 7.72 -16.55
CA SER A 49 -10.23 6.48 -16.45
C SER A 49 -9.60 6.24 -15.06
N SER A 50 -9.24 7.31 -14.33
CA SER A 50 -8.61 7.19 -13.01
C SER A 50 -9.60 6.89 -11.87
N LEU A 51 -10.84 7.40 -11.93
CA LEU A 51 -11.87 7.19 -10.91
C LEU A 51 -12.11 5.73 -10.51
N PRO A 52 -12.43 4.80 -11.44
CA PRO A 52 -12.74 3.42 -11.07
C PRO A 52 -11.53 2.73 -10.42
N ILE A 53 -10.31 3.06 -10.85
CA ILE A 53 -9.12 2.45 -10.26
C ILE A 53 -8.94 2.96 -8.83
N GLY A 54 -9.03 4.28 -8.60
CA GLY A 54 -8.84 4.87 -7.28
C GLY A 54 -9.82 4.36 -6.21
N ILE A 55 -11.07 4.07 -6.60
CA ILE A 55 -12.12 3.61 -5.66
C ILE A 55 -11.97 2.14 -5.30
N TRP A 56 -11.71 1.27 -6.29
CA TRP A 56 -11.84 -0.17 -6.11
C TRP A 56 -10.52 -0.88 -5.80
N ILE A 57 -9.38 -0.29 -6.17
CA ILE A 57 -8.10 -1.00 -6.12
C ILE A 57 -7.64 -1.33 -4.71
N MET A 58 -7.79 -0.41 -3.75
CA MET A 58 -7.38 -0.62 -2.37
C MET A 58 -8.25 -1.67 -1.65
N PRO A 59 -9.60 -1.62 -1.73
CA PRO A 59 -10.44 -2.70 -1.23
C PRO A 59 -10.06 -4.08 -1.80
N LEU A 60 -9.80 -4.16 -3.11
CA LEU A 60 -9.37 -5.40 -3.76
C LEU A 60 -8.06 -5.93 -3.15
N PHE A 61 -7.06 -5.06 -2.97
CA PHE A 61 -5.80 -5.43 -2.32
C PHE A 61 -6.00 -5.95 -0.89
N PHE A 62 -6.84 -5.30 -0.09
CA PHE A 62 -7.15 -5.76 1.28
C PHE A 62 -7.84 -7.11 1.29
N ILE A 63 -8.79 -7.37 0.38
CA ILE A 63 -9.46 -8.67 0.25
C ILE A 63 -8.43 -9.77 -0.08
N ILE A 64 -7.61 -9.56 -1.11
CA ILE A 64 -6.61 -10.55 -1.53
C ILE A 64 -5.57 -10.80 -0.41
N SER A 65 -5.12 -9.75 0.27
CA SER A 65 -4.19 -9.89 1.39
C SER A 65 -4.83 -10.57 2.60
N GLY A 66 -6.11 -10.32 2.87
CA GLY A 66 -6.87 -11.02 3.92
C GLY A 66 -6.99 -12.52 3.64
N MET A 67 -7.33 -12.90 2.41
CA MET A 67 -7.42 -14.30 1.96
C MET A 67 -6.06 -15.01 2.04
N THR A 68 -4.98 -14.37 1.59
CA THR A 68 -3.64 -14.98 1.65
C THR A 68 -3.12 -15.08 3.09
N ALA A 69 -3.45 -14.11 3.96
CA ALA A 69 -3.10 -14.14 5.37
C ALA A 69 -3.85 -15.26 6.12
N SER A 70 -5.14 -15.47 5.86
CA SER A 70 -5.93 -16.52 6.53
C SER A 70 -5.40 -17.92 6.21
N ILE A 71 -5.05 -18.19 4.94
CA ILE A 71 -4.44 -19.46 4.51
C ILE A 71 -3.05 -19.64 5.15
N SER A 72 -2.26 -18.58 5.29
CA SER A 72 -0.91 -18.65 5.88
C SER A 72 -0.96 -18.95 7.39
N LEU A 73 -1.90 -18.32 8.12
CA LEU A 73 -2.08 -18.51 9.55
C LEU A 73 -2.55 -19.93 9.91
N GLN A 74 -3.27 -20.62 9.02
CA GLN A 74 -3.66 -22.02 9.23
C GLN A 74 -2.47 -23.00 9.21
N LYS A 75 -1.35 -22.61 8.57
CA LYS A 75 -0.20 -23.50 8.32
C LYS A 75 1.00 -23.25 9.24
N ARG A 76 1.05 -22.11 9.94
CA ARG A 76 2.28 -21.62 10.59
C ARG A 76 2.03 -21.14 12.02
N THR A 77 3.04 -21.28 12.87
CA THR A 77 3.05 -20.68 14.20
C THR A 77 3.16 -19.15 14.11
N LYS A 78 2.61 -18.45 15.09
CA LYS A 78 2.58 -16.96 15.11
C LYS A 78 3.96 -16.33 14.90
N LYS A 79 4.96 -16.84 15.61
CA LYS A 79 6.34 -16.31 15.58
C LYS A 79 6.94 -16.43 14.18
N HIS A 80 6.70 -17.55 13.50
CA HIS A 80 7.16 -17.75 12.13
C HIS A 80 6.44 -16.82 11.14
N TYR A 81 5.11 -16.65 11.30
CA TYR A 81 4.33 -15.73 10.47
C TYR A 81 4.82 -14.29 10.58
N VAL A 82 4.96 -13.76 11.81
CA VAL A 82 5.39 -12.38 12.03
C VAL A 82 6.82 -12.14 11.53
N ARG A 83 7.75 -13.07 11.78
CA ARG A 83 9.14 -12.95 11.29
C ARG A 83 9.21 -12.88 9.77
N GLU A 84 8.44 -13.72 9.08
CA GLU A 84 8.37 -13.71 7.62
C GLU A 84 7.73 -12.42 7.08
N ARG A 85 6.71 -11.90 7.76
CA ARG A 85 6.09 -10.62 7.39
C ARG A 85 7.05 -9.45 7.58
N LEU A 86 7.83 -9.43 8.67
CA LEU A 86 8.86 -8.41 8.89
C LEU A 86 9.92 -8.42 7.80
N SER A 87 10.42 -9.59 7.39
CA SER A 87 11.42 -9.65 6.32
C SER A 87 10.86 -9.29 4.95
N ARG A 88 9.59 -9.63 4.67
CA ARG A 88 8.96 -9.39 3.36
C ARG A 88 8.29 -8.02 3.21
N LEU A 89 7.87 -7.39 4.31
CA LEU A 89 7.15 -6.11 4.30
C LEU A 89 7.94 -5.02 5.02
N GLY A 90 8.50 -5.34 6.19
CA GLY A 90 9.25 -4.36 7.01
C GLY A 90 10.53 -3.90 6.33
N ILE A 91 11.34 -4.82 5.79
CA ILE A 91 12.59 -4.45 5.11
C ILE A 91 12.31 -3.58 3.86
N PRO A 92 11.41 -3.98 2.93
CA PRO A 92 11.08 -3.11 1.79
C PRO A 92 10.45 -1.77 2.19
N LEU A 93 9.66 -1.74 3.26
CA LEU A 93 9.08 -0.49 3.76
C LEU A 93 10.15 0.45 4.29
N LEU A 94 11.07 -0.03 5.12
CA LEU A 94 12.17 0.78 5.65
C LEU A 94 13.05 1.31 4.52
N PHE A 95 13.37 0.46 3.55
CA PHE A 95 14.07 0.89 2.34
C PHE A 95 13.31 2.00 1.62
N GLY A 96 11.99 1.84 1.44
CA GLY A 96 11.15 2.86 0.83
C GLY A 96 11.15 4.19 1.59
N VAL A 97 11.00 4.15 2.91
CA VAL A 97 10.96 5.34 3.78
C VAL A 97 12.32 6.08 3.86
N ILE A 98 13.43 5.36 3.73
CA ILE A 98 14.76 5.99 3.85
C ILE A 98 15.30 6.42 2.49
N ILE A 99 15.01 5.68 1.42
CA ILE A 99 15.66 5.89 0.12
C ILE A 99 14.69 6.43 -0.93
N LEU A 100 13.45 5.94 -0.97
CA LEU A 100 12.50 6.32 -2.03
C LEU A 100 11.69 7.58 -1.67
N THR A 101 11.31 7.76 -0.41
CA THR A 101 10.49 8.92 -0.02
C THR A 101 11.22 10.25 0.03
N PRO A 102 12.50 10.39 0.45
CA PRO A 102 13.16 11.70 0.41
C PRO A 102 13.18 12.35 -0.98
N PRO A 103 13.56 11.67 -2.08
CA PRO A 103 13.52 12.29 -3.40
C PRO A 103 12.09 12.60 -3.86
N GLN A 104 11.09 11.81 -3.44
CA GLN A 104 9.68 12.08 -3.76
C GLN A 104 9.19 13.37 -3.08
N VAL A 105 9.42 13.53 -1.78
CA VAL A 105 9.03 14.74 -1.03
C VAL A 105 9.82 15.96 -1.52
N TYR A 106 11.11 15.80 -1.82
CA TYR A 106 11.91 16.87 -2.41
C TYR A 106 11.34 17.38 -3.74
N LEU A 107 10.98 16.47 -4.66
CA LEU A 107 10.39 16.85 -5.94
C LEU A 107 9.03 17.53 -5.77
N GLU A 108 8.21 17.09 -4.82
CA GLU A 108 6.97 17.77 -4.45
C GLU A 108 7.24 19.20 -3.95
N TRP A 109 8.20 19.38 -3.04
CA TRP A 109 8.54 20.69 -2.47
C TRP A 109 9.01 21.67 -3.54
N ILE A 110 9.86 21.20 -4.46
CA ILE A 110 10.30 21.99 -5.63
C ILE A 110 9.10 22.31 -6.53
N SER A 111 8.25 21.32 -6.83
CA SER A 111 7.09 21.49 -7.71
C SER A 111 6.05 22.46 -7.14
N HIS A 112 5.92 22.55 -5.81
CA HIS A 112 5.00 23.45 -5.12
C HIS A 112 5.65 24.78 -4.72
N GLY A 113 6.92 25.01 -5.06
CA GLY A 113 7.65 26.24 -4.72
C GLY A 113 7.93 26.41 -3.22
N GLN A 114 7.89 25.32 -2.45
CA GLN A 114 8.14 25.32 -1.00
C GLN A 114 9.64 25.26 -0.67
N PHE A 115 10.47 24.93 -1.65
CA PHE A 115 11.92 24.82 -1.51
C PHE A 115 12.63 25.26 -2.78
N THR A 116 13.84 25.79 -2.65
CA THR A 116 14.65 26.27 -3.78
C THR A 116 16.13 25.86 -3.68
N GLY A 117 16.47 24.96 -2.74
CA GLY A 117 17.84 24.48 -2.51
C GLY A 117 18.17 23.17 -3.23
N SER A 118 19.36 22.64 -2.93
CA SER A 118 19.82 21.35 -3.45
C SER A 118 19.21 20.15 -2.70
N PHE A 119 19.24 18.96 -3.30
CA PHE A 119 18.74 17.74 -2.64
C PHE A 119 19.49 17.42 -1.33
N LEU A 120 20.78 17.73 -1.25
CA LEU A 120 21.57 17.51 -0.03
C LEU A 120 21.13 18.43 1.11
N GLU A 121 20.88 19.71 0.80
CA GLU A 121 20.31 20.66 1.77
C GLU A 121 18.93 20.21 2.26
N PHE A 122 18.09 19.67 1.36
CA PHE A 122 16.81 19.10 1.76
C PHE A 122 16.98 17.89 2.71
N LEU A 123 17.98 17.04 2.46
CA LEU A 123 18.21 15.84 3.25
C LEU A 123 18.59 16.15 4.70
N GLU A 124 19.36 17.23 4.94
CA GLU A 124 19.69 17.73 6.28
C GLU A 124 18.43 18.02 7.10
N GLY A 125 17.38 18.52 6.43
CA GLY A 125 16.09 18.81 7.03
C GLY A 125 15.05 17.69 6.92
N TYR A 126 15.37 16.52 6.36
CA TYR A 126 14.35 15.52 6.01
C TYR A 126 13.60 14.96 7.23
N LEU A 127 14.26 14.87 8.38
CA LEU A 127 13.65 14.37 9.61
C LEU A 127 12.83 15.44 10.36
N ASN A 128 12.72 16.66 9.81
CA ASN A 128 11.98 17.75 10.42
C ASN A 128 10.47 17.56 10.24
N GLY A 129 9.85 16.98 11.27
CA GLY A 129 8.40 16.85 11.39
C GLY A 129 7.78 15.76 10.51
N PRO A 130 6.65 15.17 10.93
CA PRO A 130 5.97 14.15 10.15
C PRO A 130 5.30 14.77 8.92
N TYR A 131 5.49 14.14 7.77
CA TYR A 131 4.70 14.43 6.57
C TYR A 131 3.27 13.91 6.78
N LEU A 132 2.28 14.81 6.83
CA LEU A 132 0.87 14.47 7.11
C LEU A 132 -0.05 14.70 5.91
N GLU A 133 0.29 15.65 5.04
CA GLU A 133 -0.53 16.07 3.92
C GLU A 133 0.35 16.60 2.78
N ILE A 134 -0.20 16.58 1.56
CA ILE A 134 0.43 17.12 0.36
C ILE A 134 0.56 18.64 0.53
N GLY A 135 1.78 19.16 0.36
CA GLY A 135 2.09 20.57 0.62
C GLY A 135 2.13 20.95 2.11
N GLY A 136 2.13 19.98 3.03
CA GLY A 136 2.27 20.22 4.47
C GLY A 136 3.68 20.71 4.88
N LYS A 137 3.87 20.98 6.18
CA LYS A 137 5.13 21.53 6.71
C LYS A 137 6.19 20.48 7.09
N GLY A 138 5.81 19.21 7.20
CA GLY A 138 6.70 18.15 7.67
C GLY A 138 7.30 17.34 6.51
N ASN A 139 8.58 17.00 6.65
CA ASN A 139 9.35 16.34 5.59
C ASN A 139 9.33 14.80 5.69
N PHE A 140 9.15 14.28 6.91
CA PHE A 140 9.39 12.86 7.17
C PHE A 140 8.16 11.99 6.85
N ALA A 141 8.18 11.36 5.67
CA ALA A 141 7.14 10.45 5.20
C ALA A 141 7.27 9.03 5.80
N PHE A 142 7.05 8.92 7.11
CA PHE A 142 7.26 7.69 7.88
C PHE A 142 6.45 6.46 7.41
N PHE A 143 5.31 6.67 6.75
CA PHE A 143 4.47 5.60 6.20
C PHE A 143 4.80 5.23 4.74
N GLY A 144 5.78 5.91 4.10
CA GLY A 144 6.30 5.51 2.80
C GLY A 144 5.55 6.06 1.59
N LEU A 145 4.80 7.17 1.72
CA LEU A 145 3.95 7.75 0.65
C LEU A 145 3.09 6.67 -0.03
N HIS A 146 3.39 6.32 -1.28
CA HIS A 146 2.69 5.27 -2.04
C HIS A 146 2.79 3.85 -1.42
N LEU A 147 3.74 3.63 -0.52
CA LEU A 147 3.97 2.35 0.17
C LEU A 147 3.11 2.18 1.44
N TRP A 148 2.24 3.14 1.77
CA TRP A 148 1.40 3.11 2.97
C TRP A 148 0.63 1.81 3.15
N TYR A 149 0.22 1.17 2.06
CA TYR A 149 -0.43 -0.12 2.08
C TYR A 149 0.42 -1.21 2.77
N LEU A 150 1.74 -1.25 2.51
CA LEU A 150 2.65 -2.20 3.16
C LEU A 150 2.74 -1.94 4.67
N PHE A 151 2.77 -0.67 5.08
CA PHE A 151 2.74 -0.28 6.48
C PHE A 151 1.46 -0.76 7.16
N VAL A 152 0.29 -0.55 6.55
CA VAL A 152 -0.99 -1.05 7.08
C VAL A 152 -1.00 -2.58 7.16
N LEU A 153 -0.51 -3.30 6.15
CA LEU A 153 -0.43 -4.76 6.20
C LEU A 153 0.51 -5.26 7.31
N LEU A 154 1.61 -4.55 7.54
CA LEU A 154 2.53 -4.87 8.61
C LEU A 154 1.86 -4.68 9.97
N LEU A 155 1.18 -3.55 10.20
CA LEU A 155 0.39 -3.30 11.40
C LEU A 155 -0.70 -4.36 11.62
N LEU A 156 -1.48 -4.68 10.59
CA LEU A 156 -2.52 -5.73 10.66
C LEU A 156 -1.95 -7.11 10.94
N SER A 157 -0.70 -7.36 10.54
CA SER A 157 -0.01 -8.62 10.86
C SER A 157 0.35 -8.72 12.35
N PHE A 158 0.52 -7.60 13.05
CA PHE A 158 0.69 -7.54 14.50
C PHE A 158 -0.65 -7.50 15.26
N LEU A 159 -1.67 -6.84 14.70
CA LEU A 159 -2.95 -6.58 15.38
C LEU A 159 -3.83 -7.83 15.58
N LYS A 160 -3.52 -8.97 14.94
CA LYS A 160 -4.35 -10.18 15.11
C LYS A 160 -3.79 -11.17 16.12
N TRP A 161 -4.49 -11.28 17.26
CA TRP A 161 -4.72 -12.57 17.91
C TRP A 161 -6.08 -12.65 18.63
N ASP A 162 -7.08 -13.26 17.99
CA ASP A 162 -8.21 -13.92 18.68
C ASP A 162 -8.40 -15.32 18.08
N ASN A 163 -8.61 -16.32 18.93
CA ASN A 163 -8.74 -17.75 18.62
C ASN A 163 -9.99 -18.10 17.79
N ARG A 164 -10.81 -17.12 17.42
CA ARG A 164 -12.08 -17.30 16.70
C ARG A 164 -11.98 -17.53 15.20
N LEU A 165 -10.79 -17.39 14.59
CA LEU A 165 -10.59 -17.77 13.18
C LEU A 165 -10.70 -19.28 12.92
N LYS A 166 -10.78 -20.12 13.98
CA LYS A 166 -11.08 -21.55 13.87
C LYS A 166 -12.46 -21.85 13.26
N LEU A 167 -13.43 -20.93 13.39
CA LEU A 167 -14.78 -21.12 12.84
C LEU A 167 -14.83 -21.02 11.31
N TYR A 168 -13.99 -20.19 10.69
CA TYR A 168 -13.95 -20.03 9.23
C TYR A 168 -13.06 -21.06 8.53
N SER A 169 -12.20 -21.76 9.28
CA SER A 169 -11.25 -22.75 8.72
C SER A 169 -11.84 -24.14 8.45
N ASN A 170 -13.14 -24.36 8.73
CA ASN A 170 -13.78 -25.66 8.55
C ASN A 170 -14.87 -25.58 7.46
N PRO A 171 -14.59 -25.99 6.20
CA PRO A 171 -15.56 -25.93 5.10
C PRO A 171 -16.86 -26.67 5.41
N ARG A 172 -16.81 -27.73 6.24
CA ARG A 172 -17.98 -28.52 6.64
C ARG A 172 -18.98 -27.73 7.49
N LEU A 173 -18.51 -26.76 8.29
CA LEU A 173 -19.37 -25.90 9.11
C LEU A 173 -20.12 -24.84 8.28
N TRP A 174 -19.53 -24.42 7.14
CA TRP A 174 -20.15 -23.46 6.23
C TRP A 174 -21.34 -24.06 5.49
N TYR A 175 -21.19 -25.31 5.01
CA TYR A 175 -22.31 -26.04 4.40
C TYR A 175 -23.47 -26.27 5.38
N SER A 176 -23.20 -26.52 6.68
CA SER A 176 -24.25 -26.76 7.67
C SER A 176 -25.06 -25.53 8.08
N LEU A 177 -24.55 -24.32 7.83
CA LEU A 177 -25.24 -23.06 8.15
C LEU A 177 -26.09 -22.54 6.98
N CYS A 178 -25.74 -22.88 5.73
CA CYS A 178 -26.57 -22.56 4.55
C CYS A 178 -27.61 -23.63 4.21
N SER A 179 -27.60 -24.78 4.90
CA SER A 179 -28.57 -25.88 4.70
C SER A 179 -29.69 -25.88 5.74
N ARG A 180 -29.96 -24.75 6.39
CA ARG A 180 -31.14 -24.50 7.24
C ARG A 180 -31.81 -23.24 6.74
#